data_AF-A0A9P0K219-F1
#
_entry.id   AF-A0A9P0K219-F1
#
_cell.length_a   1.000
_cell.length_b   1.000
_cell.length_c   1.000
_cell.angle_alpha   90.00
_cell.angle_beta   90.00
_cell.angle_gamma   90.00
#
_symmetry.space_group_name_H-M   'P 1'
#
loop_
_entity.id
_entity.type
_entity.pdbx_description
1 polymer ?
#
loop_
_entity_poly.entity_id
_entity_poly.type
_entity_poly.pdbx_seq_one_letter_code
_entity_poly.pdbx_strand_id
1 'polypeptide(L)'
;MLVWLLLQMVDLLAWLWTVGLPIPLQYQFMMGYVLTQAVVKSPVGGDYLSTQCKNYITERGIDIVLPSMVASKEVVKADEAPVWKRRNIPYNLTDSWYNYMVKEVMQDFQASVLQVCDSSYDEEVVKSMPAIHYEFSNGFHRDFGVERFKIPEPLFNPTAGAKAGIQPILGVGSLVTTSVGMCDIDIRPAMYGSVVVTGGNSSLQGFTERLNRDLAAKTPPSMRLKIISAPGSSERRFGAWTGGSILSSLGSFQQLWVSKQEYEETGKVIVQSKCL
;
A
#
# COMPACT_ATOMS: atom_id res chain seq x y z
N MET A 1 11.89 -18.44 -12.17
CA MET A 1 12.08 -17.32 -13.11
C MET A 1 11.04 -16.26 -12.76
N LEU A 2 11.43 -15.30 -11.91
CA LEU A 2 10.53 -14.30 -11.30
C LEU A 2 10.91 -12.91 -11.82
N VAL A 3 9.92 -12.20 -12.32
CA VAL A 3 10.00 -10.89 -12.97
C VAL A 3 9.00 -10.00 -12.24
N TRP A 4 9.41 -8.85 -11.71
CA TRP A 4 8.63 -8.16 -10.69
C TRP A 4 8.22 -6.76 -11.13
N LEU A 5 6.93 -6.47 -11.02
CA LEU A 5 6.37 -5.13 -11.15
C LEU A 5 5.95 -4.64 -9.77
N LEU A 6 6.70 -3.71 -9.16
CA LEU A 6 6.34 -3.12 -7.87
C LEU A 6 5.40 -1.93 -8.07
N LEU A 7 4.16 -2.04 -7.57
CA LEU A 7 3.25 -0.92 -7.39
C LEU A 7 3.69 -0.11 -6.15
N GLN A 8 4.42 1.00 -6.37
CA GLN A 8 4.76 1.96 -5.32
C GLN A 8 3.55 2.84 -4.98
N MET A 9 2.87 2.53 -3.87
CA MET A 9 2.01 3.48 -3.16
C MET A 9 2.75 3.96 -1.92
N VAL A 10 3.46 5.09 -2.06
CA VAL A 10 4.11 5.93 -1.04
C VAL A 10 4.80 5.18 0.10
N ASP A 11 6.13 5.32 0.11
CA ASP A 11 7.14 4.84 1.06
C ASP A 11 7.67 3.41 0.88
N LEU A 12 9.01 3.39 0.71
CA LEU A 12 9.95 2.26 0.71
C LEU A 12 10.17 1.53 -0.63
N LEU A 13 11.40 1.70 -1.13
CA LEU A 13 12.08 0.91 -2.17
C LEU A 13 12.20 -0.56 -1.71
N ALA A 14 11.98 -1.52 -2.61
CA ALA A 14 12.08 -2.94 -2.31
C ALA A 14 12.65 -3.71 -3.50
N TRP A 15 13.71 -4.46 -3.23
CA TRP A 15 14.53 -5.22 -4.17
C TRP A 15 14.16 -6.71 -4.16
N LEU A 16 14.56 -7.41 -5.23
CA LEU A 16 14.05 -8.70 -5.67
C LEU A 16 14.94 -9.88 -5.30
N TRP A 17 14.35 -11.08 -5.19
CA TRP A 17 15.11 -12.33 -5.13
C TRP A 17 14.51 -13.49 -5.93
N THR A 18 15.37 -14.33 -6.53
CA THR A 18 15.08 -15.74 -6.82
C THR A 18 16.33 -16.62 -6.81
N VAL A 19 16.20 -17.82 -6.22
CA VAL A 19 17.17 -18.93 -6.18
C VAL A 19 17.02 -19.85 -7.40
N GLY A 20 18.15 -20.17 -8.03
CA GLY A 20 18.59 -21.51 -8.43
C GLY A 20 17.81 -22.32 -9.47
N LEU A 21 18.33 -22.39 -10.70
CA LEU A 21 18.88 -23.60 -11.37
C LEU A 21 19.40 -23.20 -12.78
N PRO A 22 20.39 -23.93 -13.36
CA PRO A 22 21.19 -23.45 -14.49
C PRO A 22 20.59 -23.87 -15.84
N ILE A 23 20.22 -22.91 -16.68
CA ILE A 23 19.84 -23.13 -18.09
C ILE A 23 20.36 -21.95 -18.91
N PRO A 24 20.97 -22.17 -20.10
CA PRO A 24 21.88 -21.21 -20.73
C PRO A 24 21.16 -20.09 -21.50
N LEU A 25 21.82 -18.92 -21.46
CA LEU A 25 21.88 -17.86 -22.49
C LEU A 25 20.70 -17.78 -23.47
N GLN A 26 19.75 -16.88 -23.20
CA GLN A 26 19.51 -15.66 -23.99
C GLN A 26 18.16 -15.02 -23.61
N TYR A 27 18.21 -13.71 -23.38
CA TYR A 27 17.09 -12.78 -23.22
C TYR A 27 16.16 -13.04 -22.02
N GLN A 28 16.53 -12.44 -20.90
CA GLN A 28 15.70 -12.37 -19.71
C GLN A 28 16.01 -11.07 -18.97
N PHE A 29 15.07 -10.62 -18.14
CA PHE A 29 15.33 -9.72 -17.02
C PHE A 29 16.81 -9.75 -16.58
N MET A 30 17.53 -8.66 -16.81
CA MET A 30 18.95 -8.59 -16.55
C MET A 30 19.14 -8.59 -15.02
N MET A 31 19.46 -9.75 -14.44
CA MET A 31 20.23 -9.90 -13.19
C MET A 31 19.71 -9.14 -11.94
N GLY A 32 18.40 -9.02 -11.73
CA GLY A 32 17.86 -8.43 -10.50
C GLY A 32 17.88 -6.90 -10.42
N TYR A 33 18.08 -6.22 -11.55
CA TYR A 33 18.05 -4.75 -11.65
C TYR A 33 16.64 -4.21 -11.95
N VAL A 34 16.34 -3.01 -11.45
CA VAL A 34 15.07 -2.32 -11.67
C VAL A 34 15.12 -1.52 -12.98
N LEU A 35 14.11 -1.68 -13.83
CA LEU A 35 13.93 -0.84 -15.03
C LEU A 35 13.41 0.54 -14.62
N THR A 36 14.32 1.46 -14.29
CA THR A 36 13.99 2.78 -13.74
C THR A 36 13.10 3.61 -14.67
N GLN A 37 13.26 3.45 -15.98
CA GLN A 37 12.44 4.10 -17.00
C GLN A 37 10.97 3.64 -17.01
N ALA A 38 10.66 2.45 -16.49
CA ALA A 38 9.31 1.89 -16.45
C ALA A 38 8.62 2.09 -15.07
N VAL A 39 9.22 2.90 -14.19
CA VAL A 39 8.64 3.20 -12.86
C VAL A 39 7.59 4.30 -12.99
N VAL A 40 6.34 3.96 -12.67
CA VAL A 40 5.21 4.88 -12.64
C VAL A 40 4.75 5.07 -11.21
N LYS A 41 4.48 6.32 -10.81
CA LYS A 41 4.08 6.67 -9.44
C LYS A 41 2.74 7.38 -9.44
N SER A 42 1.99 7.21 -8.35
CA SER A 42 0.76 7.96 -8.09
C SER A 42 0.83 8.60 -6.70
N PRO A 43 0.34 9.84 -6.53
CA PRO A 43 0.23 10.47 -5.22
C PRO A 43 -0.89 9.86 -4.36
N VAL A 44 -1.76 9.03 -4.95
CA VAL A 44 -2.87 8.38 -4.25
C VAL A 44 -2.35 7.10 -3.59
N GLY A 45 -2.00 7.22 -2.31
CA GLY A 45 -1.35 6.20 -1.48
C GLY A 45 -1.97 6.04 -0.10
N GLY A 46 -1.18 5.56 0.87
CA GLY A 46 -1.65 5.37 2.26
C GLY A 46 -1.95 6.67 2.99
N ASP A 47 -1.13 7.70 2.75
CA ASP A 47 -1.37 9.04 3.32
C ASP A 47 -2.66 9.66 2.78
N TYR A 48 -2.97 9.43 1.51
CA TYR A 48 -4.24 9.86 0.91
C TYR A 48 -5.43 9.19 1.63
N LEU A 49 -5.41 7.86 1.79
CA LEU A 49 -6.46 7.13 2.50
C LEU A 49 -6.60 7.60 3.96
N SER A 50 -5.48 7.79 4.65
CA SER A 50 -5.47 8.30 6.01
C SER A 50 -6.09 9.68 6.12
N THR A 51 -5.80 10.54 5.13
CA THR A 51 -6.41 11.88 5.04
C THR A 51 -7.91 11.78 4.77
N GLN A 52 -8.37 10.90 3.87
CA GLN A 52 -9.79 10.70 3.60
C GLN A 52 -10.54 10.18 4.84
N CYS A 53 -9.97 9.23 5.57
CA CYS A 53 -10.55 8.74 6.83
C CYS A 53 -10.64 9.86 7.86
N LYS A 54 -9.57 10.65 8.03
CA LYS A 54 -9.56 11.77 8.96
C LYS A 54 -10.61 12.83 8.60
N ASN A 55 -10.75 13.17 7.33
CA ASN A 55 -11.78 14.10 6.86
C ASN A 55 -13.18 13.55 7.13
N TYR A 56 -13.43 12.28 6.81
CA TYR A 56 -14.72 11.62 7.07
C TYR A 56 -15.14 11.69 8.54
N ILE A 57 -14.19 11.41 9.44
CA ILE A 57 -14.37 11.42 10.89
C ILE A 57 -14.62 12.86 11.39
N THR A 58 -13.81 13.82 10.92
CA THR A 58 -13.91 15.23 11.32
C THR A 58 -15.21 15.88 10.85
N GLU A 59 -15.65 15.61 9.61
CA GLU A 59 -16.91 16.12 9.05
C GLU A 59 -18.14 15.65 9.84
N ARG A 60 -18.03 14.51 10.52
CA ARG A 60 -19.09 13.93 11.37
C ARG A 60 -18.95 14.29 12.84
N GLY A 61 -17.96 15.11 13.20
CA GLY A 61 -17.72 15.51 14.58
C GLY A 61 -17.31 14.35 15.50
N ILE A 62 -16.75 13.27 14.94
CA ILE A 62 -16.27 12.13 15.73
C ILE A 62 -14.89 12.49 16.31
N ASP A 63 -14.79 12.51 17.64
CA ASP A 63 -13.53 12.82 18.31
C ASP A 63 -12.61 11.59 18.39
N ILE A 64 -11.35 11.75 17.96
CA ILE A 64 -10.34 10.68 18.02
C ILE A 64 -9.58 10.81 19.33
N VAL A 65 -9.87 9.91 20.25
CA VAL A 65 -9.20 9.84 21.54
C VAL A 65 -8.14 8.74 21.51
N LEU A 66 -7.06 8.90 22.28
CA LEU A 66 -6.06 7.86 22.41
C LEU A 66 -6.50 6.83 23.46
N PRO A 67 -6.33 5.52 23.23
CA PRO A 67 -6.65 4.49 24.23
C PRO A 67 -5.98 4.74 25.60
N SER A 68 -4.75 5.26 25.59
CA SER A 68 -4.00 5.63 26.80
C SER A 68 -4.59 6.79 27.58
N MET A 69 -5.41 7.63 26.94
CA MET A 69 -6.06 8.79 27.56
C MET A 69 -7.43 8.44 28.16
N VAL A 70 -7.94 7.22 27.97
CA VAL A 70 -9.24 6.79 28.50
C VAL A 70 -9.03 6.06 29.84
N ALA A 71 -9.61 6.59 30.92
CA ALA A 71 -9.59 5.94 32.25
C ALA A 71 -10.72 4.93 32.39
N SER A 72 -11.92 5.31 31.97
CA SER A 72 -13.12 4.46 31.95
C SER A 72 -14.05 4.95 30.85
N LYS A 73 -14.86 4.06 30.30
CA LYS A 73 -15.91 4.35 29.32
C LYS A 73 -17.18 3.57 29.67
N GLU A 74 -18.32 4.09 29.27
CA GLU A 74 -19.62 3.44 29.41
C GLU A 74 -20.13 2.99 28.03
N VAL A 75 -20.96 1.94 28.01
CA VAL A 75 -21.60 1.47 26.77
C VAL A 75 -22.77 2.41 26.48
N VAL A 76 -22.65 3.16 25.39
CA VAL A 76 -23.72 4.02 24.85
C VAL A 76 -24.45 3.29 23.74
N LYS A 77 -25.51 3.85 23.15
CA LYS A 77 -26.08 3.29 21.90
C LYS A 77 -25.24 3.73 20.70
N ALA A 78 -25.38 3.02 19.58
CA ALA A 78 -24.73 3.40 18.33
C ALA A 78 -25.06 4.84 17.94
N ASP A 79 -24.06 5.56 17.43
CA ASP A 79 -24.13 6.99 17.05
C ASP A 79 -24.42 7.99 18.20
N GLU A 80 -24.55 7.56 19.45
CA GLU A 80 -24.66 8.48 20.59
C GLU A 80 -23.30 9.02 21.05
N ALA A 81 -23.30 10.20 21.67
CA ALA A 81 -22.08 10.81 22.17
C ALA A 81 -21.41 9.92 23.24
N PRO A 82 -20.10 9.67 23.16
CA PRO A 82 -19.41 8.76 24.06
C PRO A 82 -19.32 9.34 25.47
N VAL A 83 -19.60 8.50 26.47
CA VAL A 83 -19.40 8.83 27.89
C VAL A 83 -18.11 8.18 28.37
N TRP A 84 -17.06 8.98 28.51
CA TRP A 84 -15.74 8.51 28.94
C TRP A 84 -15.06 9.50 29.89
N LYS A 85 -14.19 8.98 30.76
CA LYS A 85 -13.38 9.77 31.69
C LYS A 85 -11.94 9.82 31.21
N ARG A 86 -11.37 11.02 31.17
CA ARG A 86 -9.97 11.22 30.82
C ARG A 86 -9.05 10.71 31.93
N ARG A 87 -8.03 9.95 31.55
CA ARG A 87 -6.94 9.52 32.43
C ARG A 87 -6.02 10.69 32.72
N ASN A 88 -5.67 10.86 34.00
CA ASN A 88 -4.65 11.82 34.39
C ASN A 88 -3.26 11.25 34.04
N ILE A 89 -2.53 11.92 33.16
CA ILE A 89 -1.19 11.52 32.74
C ILE A 89 -0.20 12.47 33.43
N PRO A 90 0.71 11.97 34.29
CA PRO A 90 1.49 12.82 35.19
C PRO A 90 2.64 13.58 34.50
N TYR A 91 2.88 13.33 33.20
CA TYR A 91 3.91 13.97 32.41
C TYR A 91 3.33 14.66 31.18
N ASN A 92 3.97 15.74 30.75
CA ASN A 92 3.61 16.43 29.53
C ASN A 92 3.97 15.56 28.32
N LEU A 93 2.95 15.16 27.58
CA LEU A 93 3.12 14.44 26.32
C LEU A 93 3.55 15.42 25.23
N THR A 94 4.46 15.00 24.37
CA THR A 94 4.83 15.79 23.19
C THR A 94 3.76 15.66 22.11
N ASP A 95 3.60 16.70 21.29
CA ASP A 95 2.71 16.67 20.14
C ASP A 95 3.09 15.58 19.14
N SER A 96 4.39 15.29 18.99
CA SER A 96 4.90 14.22 18.13
C SER A 96 4.37 12.85 18.55
N TRP A 97 4.35 12.57 19.86
CA TRP A 97 3.81 11.33 20.40
C TRP A 97 2.30 11.27 20.23
N TYR A 98 1.59 12.37 20.48
CA TYR A 98 0.14 12.44 20.29
C TYR A 98 -0.24 12.16 18.83
N ASN A 99 0.43 12.81 17.88
CA ASN A 99 0.21 12.61 16.45
C ASN A 99 0.49 11.17 16.01
N TYR A 100 1.55 10.54 16.54
CA TYR A 100 1.85 9.13 16.27
C TYR A 100 0.71 8.23 16.76
N MET A 101 0.24 8.42 18.00
CA MET A 101 -0.83 7.60 18.56
C MET A 101 -2.17 7.80 17.83
N VAL A 102 -2.47 9.03 17.38
CA VAL A 102 -3.65 9.30 16.54
C VAL A 102 -3.53 8.55 15.21
N LYS A 103 -2.33 8.52 14.61
CA LYS A 103 -2.08 7.77 13.37
C LYS A 103 -2.33 6.27 13.56
N GLU A 104 -1.92 5.68 14.68
CA GLU A 104 -2.18 4.26 14.98
C GLU A 104 -3.68 3.96 15.06
N VAL A 105 -4.47 4.81 15.74
CA VAL A 105 -5.94 4.66 15.78
C VAL A 105 -6.55 4.78 14.38
N MET A 106 -6.03 5.67 13.54
CA MET A 106 -6.48 5.78 12.15
C MET A 106 -6.11 4.58 11.29
N GLN A 107 -4.95 3.97 11.51
CA GLN A 107 -4.54 2.75 10.81
C GLN A 107 -5.38 1.55 11.23
N ASP A 108 -5.72 1.45 12.52
CA ASP A 108 -6.63 0.44 13.04
C ASP A 108 -8.02 0.57 12.39
N PHE A 109 -8.60 1.78 12.41
CA PHE A 109 -9.86 2.06 11.71
C PHE A 109 -9.80 1.67 10.22
N GLN A 110 -8.72 2.04 9.53
CA GLN A 110 -8.53 1.69 8.12
C GLN A 110 -8.51 0.18 7.88
N ALA A 111 -7.77 -0.56 8.71
CA ALA A 111 -7.61 -2.01 8.58
C ALA A 111 -8.89 -2.77 8.95
N SER A 112 -9.66 -2.26 9.92
CA SER A 112 -10.89 -2.91 10.39
C SER A 112 -12.12 -2.59 9.56
N VAL A 113 -12.21 -1.40 8.99
CA VAL A 113 -13.42 -0.91 8.32
C VAL A 113 -13.30 -0.95 6.80
N LEU A 114 -12.19 -0.46 6.23
CA LEU A 114 -12.13 -0.24 4.78
C LEU A 114 -12.07 -1.54 3.99
N GLN A 115 -12.79 -1.53 2.87
CA GLN A 115 -12.82 -2.64 1.94
C GLN A 115 -12.87 -2.12 0.50
N VAL A 116 -12.18 -2.79 -0.40
CA VAL A 116 -12.26 -2.51 -1.83
C VAL A 116 -13.35 -3.37 -2.45
N CYS A 117 -14.24 -2.75 -3.25
CA CYS A 117 -15.19 -3.50 -4.06
C CYS A 117 -14.43 -4.33 -5.09
N ASP A 118 -14.77 -5.62 -5.19
CA ASP A 118 -14.30 -6.51 -6.23
C ASP A 118 -14.65 -5.96 -7.62
N SER A 119 -15.85 -5.39 -7.72
CA SER A 119 -16.50 -4.80 -8.89
C SER A 119 -16.27 -3.28 -8.97
N SER A 120 -16.69 -2.66 -10.08
CA SER A 120 -16.62 -1.20 -10.20
C SER A 120 -17.58 -0.62 -9.17
N TYR A 121 -17.17 0.42 -8.46
CA TYR A 121 -18.02 0.98 -7.41
C TYR A 121 -19.39 1.38 -7.95
N ASP A 122 -20.42 0.76 -7.38
CA ASP A 122 -21.82 1.08 -7.60
C ASP A 122 -22.46 1.25 -6.22
N GLU A 123 -22.96 2.45 -5.96
CA GLU A 123 -23.50 2.80 -4.66
C GLU A 123 -24.73 1.96 -4.28
N GLU A 124 -25.55 1.57 -5.24
CA GLU A 124 -26.76 0.77 -4.99
C GLU A 124 -26.39 -0.67 -4.62
N VAL A 125 -25.40 -1.24 -5.29
CA VAL A 125 -24.84 -2.56 -4.95
C VAL A 125 -24.21 -2.51 -3.56
N VAL A 126 -23.43 -1.48 -3.27
CA VAL A 126 -22.74 -1.32 -1.99
C VAL A 126 -23.72 -1.12 -0.83
N LYS A 127 -24.83 -0.39 -1.03
CA LYS A 127 -25.91 -0.24 -0.02
C LYS A 127 -26.53 -1.57 0.39
N SER A 128 -26.54 -2.56 -0.50
CA SER A 128 -27.05 -3.90 -0.21
C SER A 128 -26.05 -4.78 0.57
N MET A 129 -24.80 -4.37 0.68
CA MET A 129 -23.77 -5.10 1.42
C MET A 129 -23.91 -4.87 2.94
N PRO A 130 -23.62 -5.89 3.78
CA PRO A 130 -23.74 -5.76 5.23
C PRO A 130 -22.75 -4.73 5.76
N ALA A 131 -23.15 -3.90 6.72
CA ALA A 131 -22.25 -2.97 7.40
C ALA A 131 -21.27 -3.69 8.35
N ILE A 132 -20.17 -3.04 8.71
CA ILE A 132 -19.21 -3.53 9.71
C ILE A 132 -19.25 -2.63 10.94
N HIS A 133 -19.31 -3.25 12.11
CA HIS A 133 -19.26 -2.55 13.38
C HIS A 133 -17.83 -2.11 13.72
N TYR A 134 -17.65 -0.87 14.16
CA TYR A 134 -16.38 -0.41 14.72
C TYR A 134 -16.60 0.53 15.90
N GLU A 135 -15.80 0.32 16.95
CA GLU A 135 -15.80 1.10 18.18
C GLU A 135 -14.46 1.83 18.34
N PHE A 136 -14.53 3.15 18.50
CA PHE A 136 -13.38 3.98 18.83
C PHE A 136 -13.01 3.83 20.31
N SER A 137 -11.77 4.20 20.62
CA SER A 137 -11.20 4.14 21.97
C SER A 137 -12.06 4.83 23.07
N ASN A 138 -12.78 5.90 22.73
CA ASN A 138 -13.66 6.65 23.64
C ASN A 138 -15.02 5.98 23.88
N GLY A 139 -15.34 4.88 23.20
CA GLY A 139 -16.64 4.20 23.29
C GLY A 139 -17.67 4.66 22.25
N PHE A 140 -17.32 5.63 21.39
CA PHE A 140 -18.15 5.95 20.24
C PHE A 140 -18.09 4.77 19.27
N HIS A 141 -19.23 4.28 18.82
CA HIS A 141 -19.30 3.12 17.94
C HIS A 141 -20.48 3.27 16.97
N ARG A 142 -20.31 2.72 15.78
CA ARG A 142 -21.33 2.73 14.72
C ARG A 142 -21.09 1.60 13.74
N ASP A 143 -22.10 1.36 12.92
CA ASP A 143 -21.99 0.48 11.77
C ASP A 143 -21.60 1.29 10.53
N PHE A 144 -20.56 0.83 9.85
CA PHE A 144 -20.00 1.45 8.65
C PHE A 144 -20.40 0.64 7.41
N GLY A 145 -21.16 1.28 6.52
CA GLY A 145 -21.68 0.66 5.30
C GLY A 145 -20.98 1.18 4.06
N VAL A 146 -21.63 2.08 3.34
CA VAL A 146 -21.19 2.58 2.02
C VAL A 146 -19.82 3.24 2.06
N GLU A 147 -19.53 3.99 3.12
CA GLU A 147 -18.29 4.72 3.31
C GLU A 147 -17.06 3.82 3.26
N ARG A 148 -17.20 2.57 3.69
CA ARG A 148 -16.08 1.63 3.79
C ARG A 148 -15.52 1.25 2.43
N PHE A 149 -16.35 1.33 1.40
CA PHE A 149 -15.99 1.12 -0.01
C PHE A 149 -15.70 2.43 -0.74
N LYS A 150 -16.42 3.49 -0.37
CA LYS A 150 -16.26 4.82 -0.98
C LYS A 150 -14.88 5.44 -0.69
N ILE A 151 -14.36 5.29 0.53
CA ILE A 151 -13.07 5.84 0.94
C ILE A 151 -11.88 5.27 0.13
N PRO A 152 -11.77 3.94 -0.10
CA PRO A 152 -10.67 3.38 -0.89
C PRO A 152 -10.90 3.35 -2.41
N GLU A 153 -12.09 3.66 -2.93
CA GLU A 153 -12.34 3.65 -4.38
C GLU A 153 -11.40 4.57 -5.20
N PRO A 154 -10.98 5.76 -4.72
CA PRO A 154 -10.02 6.60 -5.45
C PRO A 154 -8.68 5.92 -5.72
N LEU A 155 -8.31 4.84 -5.03
CA LEU A 155 -7.11 4.06 -5.38
C LEU A 155 -7.24 3.42 -6.77
N PHE A 156 -8.44 2.99 -7.15
CA PHE A 156 -8.70 2.32 -8.43
C PHE A 156 -9.32 3.26 -9.45
N ASN A 157 -10.15 4.20 -9.00
CA ASN A 157 -10.78 5.21 -9.84
C ASN A 157 -10.65 6.62 -9.23
N PRO A 158 -9.49 7.28 -9.37
CA PRO A 158 -9.24 8.61 -8.82
C PRO A 158 -10.19 9.70 -9.34
N THR A 159 -10.75 9.50 -10.54
CA THR A 159 -11.68 10.43 -11.19
C THR A 159 -13.00 10.57 -10.42
N ALA A 160 -13.35 9.60 -9.58
CA ALA A 160 -14.56 9.65 -8.74
C ALA A 160 -14.50 10.74 -7.64
N GLY A 161 -13.33 11.34 -7.38
CA GLY A 161 -13.14 12.38 -6.36
C GLY A 161 -12.37 13.62 -6.81
N ALA A 162 -11.94 13.70 -8.07
CA ALA A 162 -11.12 14.82 -8.56
C ALA A 162 -11.97 16.03 -8.97
N LYS A 163 -11.69 17.20 -8.37
CA LYS A 163 -12.14 18.50 -8.91
C LYS A 163 -11.43 18.75 -10.25
N ALA A 164 -12.17 19.24 -11.24
CA ALA A 164 -11.65 19.53 -12.57
C ALA A 164 -10.39 20.41 -12.53
N GLY A 165 -9.31 20.00 -13.22
CA GLY A 165 -8.09 20.82 -13.41
C GLY A 165 -6.77 20.23 -12.90
N ILE A 166 -6.78 19.06 -12.23
CA ILE A 166 -5.56 18.34 -11.83
C ILE A 166 -5.22 17.30 -12.90
N GLN A 167 -3.92 17.12 -13.20
CA GLN A 167 -3.40 16.07 -14.09
C GLN A 167 -4.11 14.72 -13.84
N PRO A 168 -4.40 13.92 -14.87
CA PRO A 168 -5.16 12.69 -14.71
C PRO A 168 -4.42 11.73 -13.78
N ILE A 169 -4.91 11.61 -12.55
CA ILE A 169 -4.37 10.68 -11.56
C ILE A 169 -4.75 9.27 -12.02
N LEU A 170 -3.75 8.40 -12.14
CA LEU A 170 -3.97 7.01 -12.53
C LEU A 170 -4.30 6.15 -11.30
N GLY A 171 -5.36 5.35 -11.43
CA GLY A 171 -5.64 4.29 -10.47
C GLY A 171 -4.64 3.14 -10.58
N VAL A 172 -4.57 2.30 -9.55
CA VAL A 172 -3.60 1.20 -9.41
C VAL A 172 -3.56 0.31 -10.66
N GLY A 173 -4.70 -0.11 -11.19
CA GLY A 173 -4.73 -0.94 -12.40
C GLY A 173 -4.12 -0.24 -13.62
N SER A 174 -4.36 1.06 -13.80
CA SER A 174 -3.78 1.85 -14.90
C SER A 174 -2.29 2.11 -14.71
N LEU A 175 -1.82 2.24 -13.46
CA LEU A 175 -0.39 2.37 -13.17
C LEU A 175 0.39 1.14 -13.63
N VAL A 176 -0.08 -0.06 -13.31
CA VAL A 176 0.53 -1.32 -13.77
C VAL A 176 0.59 -1.37 -15.28
N THR A 177 -0.54 -1.15 -15.98
CA THR A 177 -0.57 -1.27 -17.43
C THR A 177 0.29 -0.22 -18.13
N THR A 178 0.38 0.98 -17.56
CA THR A 178 1.28 2.03 -18.05
C THR A 178 2.74 1.62 -17.86
N SER A 179 3.10 1.13 -16.68
CA SER A 179 4.46 0.64 -16.39
C SER A 179 4.87 -0.50 -17.35
N VAL A 180 4.00 -1.49 -17.56
CA VAL A 180 4.27 -2.58 -18.52
C VAL A 180 4.31 -2.05 -19.96
N GLY A 181 3.51 -1.03 -20.29
CA GLY A 181 3.52 -0.40 -21.61
C GLY A 181 4.82 0.37 -21.92
N MET A 182 5.54 0.83 -20.91
CA MET A 182 6.85 1.48 -21.05
C MET A 182 8.00 0.48 -21.24
N CYS A 183 7.74 -0.81 -21.00
CA CYS A 183 8.69 -1.88 -21.25
C CYS A 183 8.71 -2.30 -22.73
N ASP A 184 9.84 -2.87 -23.16
CA ASP A 184 9.98 -3.49 -24.48
C ASP A 184 8.96 -4.62 -24.67
N ILE A 185 8.47 -4.78 -25.89
CA ILE A 185 7.35 -5.69 -26.21
C ILE A 185 7.63 -7.14 -25.79
N ASP A 186 8.89 -7.57 -25.89
CA ASP A 186 9.33 -8.93 -25.61
C ASP A 186 9.26 -9.29 -24.12
N ILE A 187 9.36 -8.30 -23.22
CA ILE A 187 9.32 -8.55 -21.77
C ILE A 187 7.93 -8.38 -21.16
N ARG A 188 6.96 -7.79 -21.89
CA ARG A 188 5.60 -7.55 -21.38
C ARG A 188 4.86 -8.84 -20.98
N PRO A 189 4.93 -9.96 -21.73
CA PRO A 189 4.30 -11.20 -21.31
C PRO A 189 4.84 -11.71 -19.96
N ALA A 190 6.15 -11.57 -19.73
CA ALA A 190 6.78 -11.95 -18.48
C ALA A 190 6.35 -11.04 -17.31
N MET A 191 6.18 -9.73 -17.57
CA MET A 191 5.68 -8.77 -16.59
C MET A 191 4.26 -9.08 -16.13
N TYR A 192 3.33 -9.32 -17.05
CA TYR A 192 1.96 -9.71 -16.69
C TYR A 192 1.89 -11.09 -16.02
N GLY A 193 2.80 -12.00 -16.39
CA GLY A 193 2.89 -13.34 -15.82
C GLY A 193 3.42 -13.41 -14.39
N SER A 194 3.80 -12.28 -13.77
CA SER A 194 4.36 -12.23 -12.41
C SER A 194 4.15 -10.85 -11.74
N VAL A 195 2.91 -10.38 -11.67
CA VAL A 195 2.60 -9.13 -10.95
C VAL A 195 2.62 -9.39 -9.45
N VAL A 196 3.57 -8.80 -8.73
CA VAL A 196 3.69 -8.99 -7.28
C VAL A 196 3.14 -7.79 -6.53
N VAL A 197 2.17 -8.06 -5.66
CA VAL A 197 1.48 -7.06 -4.85
C VAL A 197 2.07 -7.03 -3.45
N THR A 198 2.53 -5.84 -3.04
CA THR A 198 3.18 -5.59 -1.74
C THR A 198 2.76 -4.21 -1.20
N GLY A 199 3.04 -3.96 0.08
CA GLY A 199 2.72 -2.71 0.78
C GLY A 199 1.46 -2.78 1.64
N GLY A 200 1.37 -1.91 2.65
CA GLY A 200 0.31 -1.94 3.67
C GLY A 200 -1.11 -1.86 3.09
N ASN A 201 -1.36 -0.91 2.17
CA ASN A 201 -2.67 -0.73 1.55
C ASN A 201 -3.13 -1.93 0.72
N SER A 202 -2.20 -2.75 0.24
CA SER A 202 -2.55 -3.97 -0.49
C SER A 202 -3.13 -5.08 0.41
N SER A 203 -3.13 -4.85 1.72
CA SER A 203 -3.76 -5.73 2.71
C SER A 203 -5.24 -5.39 2.93
N LEU A 204 -5.76 -4.33 2.29
CA LEU A 204 -7.20 -4.05 2.28
C LEU A 204 -7.94 -5.23 1.64
N GLN A 205 -9.04 -5.63 2.27
CA GLN A 205 -9.88 -6.71 1.77
C GLN A 205 -10.40 -6.37 0.37
N GLY A 206 -10.33 -7.30 -0.57
CA GLY A 206 -10.78 -7.12 -1.95
C GLY A 206 -9.79 -6.42 -2.88
N PHE A 207 -8.65 -5.92 -2.36
CA PHE A 207 -7.68 -5.17 -3.17
C PHE A 207 -7.08 -6.02 -4.31
N THR A 208 -6.71 -7.27 -4.00
CA THR A 208 -6.02 -8.16 -4.95
C THR A 208 -6.99 -8.63 -6.04
N GLU A 209 -8.24 -8.91 -5.65
CA GLU A 209 -9.33 -9.34 -6.52
C GLU A 209 -9.72 -8.22 -7.50
N ARG A 210 -9.90 -6.99 -6.98
CA ARG A 210 -10.17 -5.80 -7.78
C ARG A 210 -9.03 -5.54 -8.76
N LEU A 211 -7.78 -5.59 -8.30
CA LEU A 211 -6.62 -5.43 -9.18
C LEU A 211 -6.57 -6.50 -10.27
N ASN A 212 -6.83 -7.76 -9.92
CA ASN A 212 -6.85 -8.87 -10.89
C ASN A 212 -7.86 -8.61 -12.00
N ARG A 213 -9.07 -8.18 -11.64
CA ARG A 213 -10.12 -7.88 -12.60
C ARG A 213 -9.76 -6.67 -13.49
N ASP A 214 -9.27 -5.59 -12.89
CA ASP A 214 -8.87 -4.39 -13.63
C ASP A 214 -7.74 -4.68 -14.63
N LEU A 215 -6.78 -5.54 -14.25
CA LEU A 215 -5.69 -5.95 -15.12
C LEU A 215 -6.15 -6.97 -16.16
N ALA A 216 -7.01 -7.93 -15.81
CA ALA A 216 -7.52 -8.91 -16.74
C ALA A 216 -8.27 -8.24 -17.90
N ALA A 217 -9.01 -7.16 -17.62
CA ALA A 217 -9.71 -6.38 -18.64
C ALA A 217 -8.77 -5.61 -19.59
N LYS A 218 -7.56 -5.28 -19.15
CA LYS A 218 -6.58 -4.48 -19.92
C LYS A 218 -5.44 -5.30 -20.53
N THR A 219 -5.25 -6.53 -20.06
CA THR A 219 -4.18 -7.42 -20.52
C THR A 219 -4.59 -8.05 -21.85
N PRO A 220 -3.73 -8.01 -22.89
CA PRO A 220 -4.02 -8.69 -24.14
C PRO A 220 -4.31 -10.18 -23.94
N PRO A 221 -5.30 -10.78 -24.63
CA PRO A 221 -5.64 -12.20 -24.47
C PRO A 221 -4.49 -13.18 -24.77
N SER A 222 -3.46 -12.74 -25.52
CA SER A 222 -2.25 -13.50 -25.81
C SER A 222 -1.28 -13.60 -24.62
N MET A 223 -1.46 -12.78 -23.57
CA MET A 223 -0.61 -12.75 -22.39
C MET A 223 -1.34 -13.33 -21.19
N ARG A 224 -0.64 -14.16 -20.40
CA ARG A 224 -1.18 -14.72 -19.17
C ARG A 224 -0.95 -13.76 -18.01
N LEU A 225 -2.03 -13.25 -17.42
CA LEU A 225 -1.97 -12.50 -16.16
C LEU A 225 -1.82 -13.45 -14.96
N LYS A 226 -0.91 -13.15 -14.05
CA LYS A 226 -0.80 -13.80 -12.74
C LYS A 226 -0.47 -12.77 -11.67
N ILE A 227 -1.40 -12.62 -10.72
CA ILE A 227 -1.15 -11.85 -9.51
C ILE A 227 -0.60 -12.76 -8.42
N ILE A 228 0.48 -12.31 -7.79
CA ILE A 228 1.16 -12.97 -6.68
C ILE A 228 1.11 -12.01 -5.51
N SER A 229 0.65 -12.50 -4.36
CA SER A 229 0.52 -11.67 -3.18
C SER A 229 0.71 -12.52 -1.94
N ALA A 230 1.51 -12.06 -0.99
CA ALA A 230 1.76 -12.80 0.24
C ALA A 230 0.45 -12.95 1.05
N PRO A 231 0.17 -14.12 1.64
CA PRO A 231 -1.08 -14.32 2.38
C PRO A 231 -1.11 -13.52 3.69
N GLY A 232 0.03 -13.28 4.33
CA GLY A 232 0.11 -12.53 5.60
C GLY A 232 0.22 -11.02 5.41
N SER A 233 -0.52 -10.25 6.22
CA SER A 233 -0.42 -8.78 6.27
C SER A 233 0.99 -8.30 6.65
N SER A 234 1.65 -8.99 7.58
CA SER A 234 3.04 -8.72 7.97
C SER A 234 4.02 -8.91 6.81
N GLU A 235 3.85 -9.97 6.02
CA GLU A 235 4.70 -10.24 4.86
C GLU A 235 4.53 -9.17 3.77
N ARG A 236 3.29 -8.68 3.56
CA ARG A 236 3.04 -7.55 2.64
C ARG A 236 3.62 -6.24 3.17
N ARG A 237 3.57 -6.00 4.47
CA ARG A 237 4.10 -4.78 5.11
C ARG A 237 5.64 -4.75 5.09
N PHE A 238 6.28 -5.88 5.36
CA PHE A 238 7.73 -5.96 5.54
C PHE A 238 8.45 -6.64 4.36
N GLY A 239 7.76 -6.99 3.27
CA GLY A 239 8.35 -7.73 2.15
C GLY A 239 9.59 -7.06 1.56
N ALA A 240 9.64 -5.72 1.55
CA ALA A 240 10.81 -4.95 1.18
C ALA A 240 12.03 -5.24 2.08
N TRP A 241 11.79 -5.19 3.38
CA TRP A 241 12.81 -5.41 4.41
C TRP A 241 13.26 -6.87 4.43
N THR A 242 12.33 -7.82 4.30
CA THR A 242 12.64 -9.24 4.15
C THR A 242 13.47 -9.51 2.90
N GLY A 243 13.12 -8.89 1.76
CA GLY A 243 13.91 -8.97 0.53
C GLY A 243 15.33 -8.43 0.72
N GLY A 244 15.49 -7.28 1.40
CA GLY A 244 16.79 -6.72 1.74
C GLY A 244 17.63 -7.60 2.68
N SER A 245 17.01 -8.21 3.69
CA SER A 245 17.67 -9.15 4.60
C SER A 245 18.20 -10.39 3.86
N ILE A 246 17.40 -10.95 2.95
CA ILE A 246 17.83 -12.03 2.06
C ILE A 246 18.99 -11.55 1.20
N LEU A 247 18.85 -10.41 0.51
CA LEU A 247 19.87 -9.82 -0.38
C LEU A 247 21.22 -9.65 0.32
N SER A 248 21.21 -9.13 1.56
CA SER A 248 22.40 -8.89 2.37
C SER A 248 23.11 -10.18 2.80
N SER A 249 22.39 -11.30 2.86
CA SER A 249 22.92 -12.58 3.36
C SER A 249 23.62 -13.40 2.27
N LEU A 250 23.78 -12.85 1.06
CA LEU A 250 24.23 -13.60 -0.11
C LEU A 250 25.57 -13.12 -0.61
N GLY A 251 26.53 -14.05 -0.68
CA GLY A 251 27.90 -13.75 -1.10
C GLY A 251 28.01 -13.11 -2.49
N SER A 252 27.09 -13.42 -3.41
CA SER A 252 27.09 -12.85 -4.76
C SER A 252 26.86 -11.34 -4.81
N PHE A 253 26.22 -10.77 -3.79
CA PHE A 253 25.94 -9.32 -3.70
C PHE A 253 27.02 -8.55 -2.94
N GLN A 254 27.99 -9.23 -2.32
CA GLN A 254 29.09 -8.57 -1.60
C GLN A 254 29.97 -7.72 -2.53
N GLN A 255 30.05 -8.07 -3.81
CA GLN A 255 30.81 -7.30 -4.81
C GLN A 255 30.24 -5.90 -5.04
N LEU A 256 28.93 -5.72 -4.79
CA LEU A 256 28.25 -4.42 -4.92
C LEU A 256 28.35 -3.58 -3.64
N TRP A 257 28.93 -4.12 -2.56
CA TRP A 257 29.11 -3.37 -1.34
C TRP A 257 30.17 -2.29 -1.54
N VAL A 258 29.95 -1.16 -0.87
CA VAL A 258 30.90 -0.05 -0.82
C VAL A 258 31.52 -0.10 0.56
N SER A 259 32.83 -0.38 0.62
CA SER A 259 33.58 -0.29 1.87
C SER A 259 33.81 1.17 2.26
N LYS A 260 34.06 1.40 3.56
CA LYS A 260 34.42 2.74 4.06
C LYS A 260 35.64 3.31 3.33
N GLN A 261 36.68 2.51 3.14
CA GLN A 261 37.90 2.92 2.46
C GLN A 261 37.64 3.35 1.01
N GLU A 262 36.91 2.52 0.23
CA GLU A 262 36.59 2.86 -1.16
C GLU A 262 35.78 4.16 -1.28
N TYR A 263 34.88 4.42 -0.32
CA TYR A 263 34.13 5.68 -0.26
C TYR A 263 34.99 6.88 0.13
N GLU A 264 35.94 6.73 1.06
CA GLU A 264 36.87 7.80 1.44
C GLU A 264 37.81 8.18 0.27
N GLU A 265 38.21 7.21 -0.55
CA GLU A 265 39.10 7.42 -1.71
C GLU A 265 38.36 8.01 -2.92
N THR A 266 37.18 7.48 -3.24
CA THR A 266 36.46 7.81 -4.50
C THR A 266 35.33 8.84 -4.27
N GLY A 267 34.94 9.05 -3.01
CA GLY A 267 33.80 9.87 -2.64
C GLY A 267 32.48 9.30 -3.16
N LYS A 268 31.49 10.19 -3.31
CA LYS A 268 30.11 9.83 -3.72
C LYS A 268 29.98 9.12 -5.07
N VAL A 269 30.96 9.24 -5.96
CA VAL A 269 30.90 8.69 -7.33
C VAL A 269 30.80 7.17 -7.31
N ILE A 270 31.43 6.52 -6.33
CA ILE A 270 31.38 5.06 -6.22
C ILE A 270 29.96 4.52 -5.98
N VAL A 271 29.11 5.28 -5.30
CA VAL A 271 27.71 4.90 -5.07
C VAL A 271 26.95 4.87 -6.40
N GLN A 272 27.21 5.83 -7.29
CA GLN A 272 26.60 5.84 -8.62
C GLN A 272 27.13 4.72 -9.51
N SER A 273 28.37 4.27 -9.31
CA SER A 273 28.96 3.20 -10.12
C SER A 273 28.59 1.79 -9.65
N LYS A 274 28.39 1.58 -8.34
CA LYS A 274 28.10 0.25 -7.76
C LYS A 274 26.62 0.03 -7.42
N CYS A 275 25.84 1.09 -7.19
CA CYS A 275 24.48 0.96 -6.63
C CYS A 275 23.35 1.47 -7.53
N LEU A 276 23.64 2.19 -8.62
CA LEU A 276 22.66 2.77 -9.56
C LEU A 276 22.94 2.29 -10.99
#